data_AF-A0A7W1GXK2-F1
#
_entry.id   AF-A0A7W1GXK2-F1
#
_cell.length_a   1.000
_cell.length_b   1.000
_cell.length_c   1.000
_cell.angle_alpha   90.00
_cell.angle_beta   90.00
_cell.angle_gamma   90.00
#
_symmetry.space_group_name_H-M   'P 1'
#
loop_
_entity.id
_entity.type
_entity.pdbx_description
1 polymer ?
#
loop_
_entity_poly.entity_id
_entity_poly.type
_entity_poly.pdbx_seq_one_letter_code
_entity_poly.pdbx_strand_id
1 'polypeptide(L)'
;MDSDRPEPEQPEIEKTGLPEPPDWEWQRPQKPEPDAYVPSNARQAVYSRGMGLAIAIGSAFIGPVLGGILIGALIDGKVGGTGTIIGLLVGMVLAFVLLIRLVNKLNEDS
;
A
#
# COMPACT_ATOMS: atom_id res chain seq x y z
N MET A 1 -39.92 77.92 -28.00
CA MET A 1 -39.32 77.55 -26.71
C MET A 1 -38.53 76.30 -26.95
N ASP A 2 -37.22 76.49 -26.94
CA ASP A 2 -36.16 75.56 -27.30
C ASP A 2 -36.17 74.29 -26.46
N SER A 3 -35.86 73.17 -27.09
CA SER A 3 -35.02 72.11 -26.49
C SER A 3 -34.56 71.13 -27.57
N ASP A 4 -33.84 71.64 -28.57
CA ASP A 4 -32.88 70.83 -29.32
C ASP A 4 -31.66 70.61 -28.42
N ARG A 5 -31.71 69.56 -27.60
CA ARG A 5 -30.52 69.09 -26.87
C ARG A 5 -29.80 68.08 -27.75
N PRO A 6 -28.55 68.32 -28.17
CA PRO A 6 -27.77 67.27 -28.81
C PRO A 6 -27.50 66.16 -27.78
N GLU A 7 -27.85 64.92 -28.13
CA GLU A 7 -27.43 63.73 -27.38
C GLU A 7 -25.89 63.67 -27.36
N PRO A 8 -25.27 63.31 -26.22
CA PRO A 8 -23.83 63.12 -26.18
C PRO A 8 -23.47 61.86 -26.98
N GLU A 9 -22.84 62.06 -28.14
CA GLU A 9 -22.19 60.99 -28.90
C GLU A 9 -21.15 60.31 -27.99
N GLN A 10 -21.44 59.08 -27.57
CA GLN A 10 -20.47 58.28 -26.84
C GLN A 10 -19.34 57.88 -27.80
N PRO A 11 -18.07 58.02 -27.41
CA PRO A 11 -16.97 57.56 -28.26
C PRO A 11 -17.09 56.04 -28.44
N GLU A 12 -17.26 55.58 -29.67
CA GLU A 12 -17.11 54.18 -30.02
C GLU A 12 -15.68 53.76 -29.68
N ILE A 13 -15.56 52.96 -28.62
CA ILE A 13 -14.27 52.38 -28.24
C ILE A 13 -13.92 51.41 -29.35
N GLU A 14 -13.03 51.83 -30.25
CA GLU A 14 -12.40 50.94 -31.23
C GLU A 14 -11.85 49.73 -30.46
N LYS A 15 -12.40 48.55 -30.74
CA LYS A 15 -11.95 47.30 -30.16
C LYS A 15 -10.55 47.03 -30.70
N THR A 16 -9.54 47.57 -30.00
CA THR A 16 -8.13 47.28 -30.23
C THR A 16 -7.98 45.77 -30.33
N GLY A 17 -7.51 45.31 -31.50
CA GLY A 17 -7.45 43.91 -31.92
C GLY A 17 -6.60 43.04 -31.01
N LEU A 18 -7.19 42.62 -29.89
CA LEU A 18 -6.70 41.49 -29.13
C LEU A 18 -7.08 40.24 -29.94
N PRO A 19 -6.10 39.38 -30.28
CA PRO A 19 -6.40 38.12 -30.95
C PRO A 19 -7.39 37.32 -30.10
N GLU A 20 -8.41 36.77 -30.75
CA GLU A 20 -9.36 35.89 -30.07
C GLU A 20 -8.58 34.74 -29.42
N PRO A 21 -8.81 34.47 -28.12
CA PRO A 21 -8.11 33.39 -27.44
C PRO A 21 -8.44 32.07 -28.15
N PRO A 22 -7.44 31.18 -28.33
CA PRO A 22 -7.67 29.92 -29.02
C PRO A 22 -8.73 29.10 -28.29
N ASP A 23 -9.62 28.48 -29.06
CA ASP A 23 -10.58 27.50 -28.58
C ASP A 23 -9.83 26.29 -28.02
N TRP A 24 -9.62 26.28 -26.70
CA TRP A 24 -9.03 25.15 -26.02
C TRP A 24 -10.14 24.12 -25.75
N GLU A 25 -10.18 23.08 -26.58
CA GLU A 25 -11.00 21.91 -26.28
C GLU A 25 -10.35 21.15 -25.12
N TRP A 26 -10.81 21.42 -23.89
CA TRP A 26 -10.43 20.61 -22.74
C TRP A 26 -10.96 19.19 -22.90
N GLN A 27 -10.12 18.30 -23.42
CA GLN A 27 -10.36 16.88 -23.27
C GLN A 27 -10.10 16.51 -21.82
N ARG A 28 -11.17 16.30 -21.05
CA ARG A 28 -11.07 15.72 -19.71
C ARG A 28 -10.27 14.43 -19.84
N PRO A 29 -9.15 14.26 -19.10
CA PRO A 29 -8.42 13.00 -19.09
C PRO A 29 -9.43 11.88 -18.82
N GLN A 30 -9.56 10.95 -19.78
CA GLN A 30 -10.41 9.79 -19.57
C GLN A 30 -9.90 9.11 -18.30
N LYS A 31 -10.81 8.77 -17.38
CA LYS A 31 -10.42 7.97 -16.22
C LYS A 31 -9.71 6.74 -16.79
N PRO A 32 -8.47 6.45 -16.37
CA PRO A 32 -7.84 5.21 -16.78
C PRO A 32 -8.81 4.08 -16.43
N GLU A 33 -9.14 3.27 -17.43
CA GLU A 33 -9.89 2.04 -17.19
C GLU A 33 -9.16 1.28 -16.06
N PRO A 34 -9.88 0.65 -15.12
CA PRO A 34 -9.28 -0.03 -13.97
C PRO A 34 -8.22 -1.10 -14.36
N ASP A 35 -8.18 -1.44 -15.64
CA ASP A 35 -7.37 -2.43 -16.33
C ASP A 35 -6.18 -1.81 -17.09
N ALA A 36 -6.16 -0.49 -17.33
CA ALA A 36 -5.11 0.21 -18.09
C ALA A 36 -3.85 0.54 -17.25
N TYR A 37 -3.93 0.38 -15.93
CA TYR A 37 -2.76 0.40 -15.05
C TYR A 37 -2.30 -1.04 -14.81
N VAL A 38 -1.69 -1.65 -15.82
CA VAL A 38 -0.70 -2.71 -15.57
C VAL A 38 0.62 -1.98 -15.39
N PRO A 39 0.99 -1.57 -14.16
CA PRO A 39 2.32 -1.04 -13.94
C PRO A 39 3.31 -2.11 -14.41
N SER A 40 4.35 -1.75 -15.16
CA SER A 40 5.45 -2.66 -15.54
C SER A 40 6.11 -3.34 -14.32
N ASN A 41 5.77 -2.84 -13.13
CA ASN A 41 6.03 -3.32 -11.78
C ASN A 41 5.00 -4.33 -11.26
N ALA A 42 4.05 -4.86 -12.05
CA ALA A 42 3.13 -5.92 -11.63
C ALA A 42 3.89 -7.20 -11.25
N ARG A 43 4.99 -7.53 -11.95
CA ARG A 43 5.93 -8.57 -11.50
C ARG A 43 6.56 -8.19 -10.16
N GLN A 44 7.00 -6.95 -9.99
CA GLN A 44 7.65 -6.46 -8.76
C GLN A 44 6.68 -6.45 -7.56
N ALA A 45 5.40 -6.17 -7.78
CA ALA A 45 4.34 -6.26 -6.78
C ALA A 45 4.02 -7.71 -6.39
N VAL A 46 4.04 -8.65 -7.34
CA VAL A 46 3.87 -10.08 -7.06
C VAL A 46 5.10 -10.67 -6.38
N TYR A 47 6.31 -10.33 -6.83
CA TYR A 47 7.57 -10.75 -6.19
C TYR A 47 7.73 -10.16 -4.79
N SER A 48 7.39 -8.89 -4.57
CA SER A 48 7.43 -8.28 -3.22
C SER A 48 6.37 -8.87 -2.28
N ARG A 49 5.17 -9.18 -2.76
CA ARG A 49 4.15 -9.91 -1.98
C ARG A 49 4.62 -11.32 -1.63
N GLY A 50 5.18 -12.07 -2.59
CA GLY A 50 5.68 -13.42 -2.37
C GLY A 50 6.90 -13.47 -1.44
N MET A 51 7.82 -12.51 -1.57
CA MET A 51 9.01 -12.40 -0.72
C MET A 51 8.64 -11.92 0.69
N GLY A 52 7.68 -10.98 0.81
CA GLY A 52 7.12 -10.57 2.09
C GLY A 52 6.42 -11.72 2.82
N LEU A 53 5.67 -12.56 2.11
CA LEU A 53 5.05 -13.76 2.68
C LEU A 53 6.11 -14.77 3.16
N ALA A 54 7.16 -15.02 2.36
CA ALA A 54 8.24 -15.93 2.75
C ALA A 54 9.00 -15.44 3.99
N ILE A 55 9.26 -14.12 4.10
CA ILE A 55 9.87 -13.52 5.29
C ILE A 55 8.94 -13.59 6.50
N ALA A 56 7.64 -13.34 6.32
CA ALA A 56 6.64 -13.46 7.39
C ALA A 56 6.54 -14.90 7.90
N ILE A 57 6.53 -15.89 7.00
CA ILE A 57 6.57 -17.31 7.35
C ILE A 57 7.89 -17.64 8.07
N GLY A 58 9.04 -17.28 7.51
CA GLY A 58 10.34 -17.58 8.10
C GLY A 58 10.53 -16.95 9.49
N SER A 59 10.12 -15.69 9.67
CA SER A 59 10.19 -15.00 10.96
C SER A 59 9.21 -15.57 12.00
N ALA A 60 8.04 -16.07 11.56
CA ALA A 60 7.10 -16.78 12.44
C ALA A 60 7.65 -18.10 13.00
N PHE A 61 8.63 -18.71 12.34
CA PHE A 61 9.35 -19.90 12.85
C PHE A 61 10.51 -19.54 13.77
N ILE A 62 11.31 -18.52 13.40
CA ILE A 62 12.53 -18.17 14.12
C ILE A 62 12.24 -17.78 15.57
N GLY A 63 11.21 -16.96 15.81
CA GLY A 63 10.87 -16.46 17.16
C GLY A 63 10.53 -17.59 18.14
N PRO A 64 9.52 -18.44 17.86
CA PRO A 64 9.13 -19.52 18.75
C PRO A 64 10.21 -20.58 18.94
N VAL A 65 10.98 -20.92 17.89
CA VAL A 65 12.05 -21.93 17.98
C VAL A 65 13.22 -21.40 18.81
N LEU A 66 13.71 -20.19 18.53
CA LEU A 66 14.79 -19.58 19.33
C LEU A 66 14.34 -19.32 20.77
N GLY A 67 13.11 -18.84 20.96
CA GLY A 67 12.52 -18.66 22.30
C GLY A 67 12.46 -19.97 23.08
N GLY A 68 12.01 -21.05 22.43
CA GLY A 68 11.97 -22.39 23.01
C GLY A 68 13.35 -22.90 23.42
N ILE A 69 14.36 -22.76 22.54
CA ILE A 69 15.75 -23.12 22.83
C ILE A 69 16.29 -22.30 24.01
N LEU A 70 16.07 -20.99 24.03
CA LEU A 70 16.59 -20.10 25.06
C LEU A 70 15.99 -20.40 26.43
N ILE A 71 14.67 -20.61 26.49
CA ILE A 71 13.94 -21.01 27.69
C ILE A 71 14.44 -22.39 28.16
N GLY A 72 14.60 -23.33 27.23
CA GLY A 72 15.07 -24.66 27.51
C GLY A 72 16.50 -24.69 28.05
N ALA A 73 17.41 -23.88 27.49
CA ALA A 73 18.78 -23.72 27.98
C ALA A 73 18.82 -23.10 29.38
N LEU A 74 17.90 -22.18 29.68
CA LEU A 74 17.75 -21.61 31.02
C LEU A 74 17.30 -22.66 32.06
N ILE A 75 16.42 -23.58 31.64
CA ILE A 75 15.94 -24.69 32.47
C ILE A 75 17.05 -25.73 32.66
N ASP A 76 17.83 -26.02 31.63
CA ASP A 76 18.99 -26.92 31.69
C ASP A 76 20.02 -26.47 32.72
N GLY A 77 20.26 -25.17 32.80
CA GLY A 77 21.13 -24.57 33.81
C GLY A 77 20.63 -24.73 35.24
N LYS A 78 19.37 -25.12 35.46
CA LYS A 78 18.74 -25.23 36.78
C LYS A 78 18.33 -26.64 37.20
N VAL A 79 17.89 -27.48 36.26
CA VAL A 79 17.16 -28.73 36.59
C VAL A 79 17.73 -29.97 35.86
N GLY A 80 18.68 -29.80 34.94
CA GLY A 80 19.33 -30.88 34.20
C GLY A 80 19.11 -30.81 32.68
N GLY A 81 20.06 -31.35 31.91
CA GLY A 81 20.32 -31.05 30.48
C GLY A 81 19.34 -31.54 29.41
N THR A 82 18.04 -31.62 29.68
CA THR A 82 17.00 -32.02 28.70
C THR A 82 15.94 -30.95 28.39
N GLY A 83 15.86 -29.91 29.20
CA GLY A 83 15.08 -28.69 28.99
C GLY A 83 15.34 -28.01 27.63
N THR A 84 16.57 -27.96 27.10
CA THR A 84 16.80 -27.39 25.74
C THR A 84 16.10 -28.20 24.67
N ILE A 85 16.13 -29.53 24.77
CA ILE A 85 15.47 -30.44 23.81
C ILE A 85 13.95 -30.27 23.91
N ILE A 86 13.41 -30.23 25.14
CA ILE A 86 11.99 -30.02 25.39
C ILE A 86 11.56 -28.64 24.87
N GLY A 87 12.34 -27.60 25.15
CA GLY A 87 12.11 -26.23 24.71
C GLY A 87 12.11 -26.10 23.19
N LEU A 88 13.06 -26.76 22.50
CA LEU A 88 13.09 -26.85 21.04
C LEU A 88 11.80 -27.48 20.49
N LEU A 89 11.39 -28.63 21.02
CA LEU A 89 10.19 -29.34 20.58
C LEU A 89 8.93 -28.48 20.79
N VAL A 90 8.80 -27.85 21.95
CA VAL A 90 7.70 -26.93 22.24
C VAL A 90 7.71 -25.72 21.32
N GLY A 91 8.88 -25.12 21.08
CA GLY A 91 9.07 -23.99 20.17
C GLY A 91 8.67 -24.34 18.73
N MET A 92 9.01 -25.54 18.25
CA MET A 92 8.57 -26.03 16.94
C MET A 92 7.05 -26.20 16.87
N VAL A 93 6.42 -26.83 17.86
CA VAL A 93 4.96 -27.01 17.89
C VAL A 93 4.25 -25.65 17.87
N LEU A 94 4.73 -24.69 18.66
CA LEU A 94 4.19 -23.33 18.67
C LEU A 94 4.33 -22.62 17.31
N ALA A 95 5.48 -22.77 16.65
CA ALA A 95 5.68 -22.22 15.31
C ALA A 95 4.66 -22.78 14.30
N PHE A 96 4.41 -24.09 14.34
CA PHE A 96 3.39 -24.72 13.49
C PHE A 96 1.97 -24.20 13.79
N VAL A 97 1.61 -24.07 15.07
CA VAL A 97 0.29 -23.52 15.45
C VAL A 97 0.11 -22.09 14.98
N LEU A 98 1.15 -21.26 15.11
CA LEU A 98 1.12 -19.87 14.64
C LEU A 98 1.00 -19.78 13.12
N LEU A 99 1.70 -20.65 12.39
CA LEU A 99 1.58 -20.75 10.93
C LEU A 99 0.15 -21.11 10.52
N ILE A 100 -0.45 -22.13 11.15
CA ILE A 100 -1.84 -22.54 10.85
C ILE A 100 -2.81 -21.39 11.12
N ARG A 101 -2.65 -20.69 12.25
CA ARG A 101 -3.47 -19.51 12.56
C ARG A 101 -3.29 -18.38 11.55
N LEU A 102 -2.07 -18.13 11.10
CA LEU A 102 -1.79 -17.11 10.08
C LEU A 102 -2.49 -17.47 8.77
N VAL A 103 -2.35 -18.72 8.30
CA VAL A 103 -2.99 -19.19 7.07
C VAL A 103 -4.51 -19.12 7.17
N ASN A 104 -5.09 -19.54 8.30
CA ASN A 104 -6.54 -19.44 8.50
C ASN A 104 -7.03 -18.00 8.45
N LYS A 105 -6.31 -17.06 9.09
CA LYS A 105 -6.64 -15.63 9.01
C LYS A 105 -6.59 -15.10 7.59
N LEU A 106 -5.56 -15.47 6.82
CA LEU A 106 -5.43 -15.03 5.42
C LEU A 106 -6.55 -15.59 4.53
N ASN A 107 -7.07 -16.78 4.84
CA ASN A 107 -8.22 -17.36 4.16
C ASN A 107 -9.57 -16.73 4.56
N GLU A 108 -9.73 -16.29 5.81
CA GLU A 108 -10.95 -15.58 6.26
C GLU A 108 -11.06 -14.16 5.69
N ASP A 109 -9.92 -13.50 5.43
CA ASP A 109 -9.86 -12.14 4.90
C ASP A 109 -9.93 -12.06 3.34
N SER A 110 -10.00 -13.22 2.65
CA SER A 110 -10.08 -13.34 1.17
C SER A 110 -11.50 -13.65 0.70
#